data_AF-A0A821JYC6-F1
#
_entry.id   AF-A0A821JYC6-F1
#
_cell.length_a   1.000
_cell.length_b   1.000
_cell.length_c   1.000
_cell.angle_alpha   90.00
_cell.angle_beta   90.00
_cell.angle_gamma   90.00
#
_symmetry.space_group_name_H-M   'P 1'
#
loop_
_entity.id
_entity.type
_entity.pdbx_description
1 polymer ?
#
loop_
_entity_poly.entity_id
_entity_poly.type
_entity_poly.pdbx_seq_one_letter_code
_entity_poly.pdbx_strand_id
1 'polypeptide(L)'
;IDYGYQANSFLLNIGVLSYPSAENLADLLIERQASFFAQIKDNTNDMISIKLRVYTNCLKQLAAISNITKYLNVEPLRSRLINKPWCLAYQIIERSNGNKERIFKIAKPIDIYLDDDHQSAIDLRPLCAPDEPELTKLYELFGSKWLSESVKRTLIHRGKFFVTDRSKNLHDLIRHRLDMLFVNNRGERLDNIDEKSNIYLY
;
A
#
# COMPACT_ATOMS: atom_id res chain seq x y z
N ILE A 1 -14.50 0.03 -24.84
CA ILE A 1 -14.50 -0.39 -26.27
C ILE A 1 -14.69 0.90 -27.05
N ASP A 2 -13.76 1.24 -27.92
CA ASP A 2 -13.90 2.41 -28.77
C ASP A 2 -14.57 1.96 -30.06
N TYR A 3 -15.80 2.42 -30.31
CA TYR A 3 -16.55 2.09 -31.53
C TYR A 3 -16.26 3.08 -32.68
N GLY A 4 -15.31 4.00 -32.47
CA GLY A 4 -15.02 5.11 -33.35
C GLY A 4 -15.87 6.34 -33.04
N TYR A 5 -15.41 7.51 -33.50
CA TYR A 5 -16.00 8.81 -33.16
C TYR A 5 -17.52 8.89 -33.45
N GLN A 6 -17.94 8.43 -34.62
CA GLN A 6 -19.35 8.49 -35.02
C GLN A 6 -20.25 7.61 -34.15
N ALA A 7 -19.83 6.37 -33.88
CA ALA A 7 -20.62 5.44 -33.07
C ALA A 7 -20.64 5.85 -31.59
N ASN A 8 -19.51 6.30 -31.04
CA ASN A 8 -19.47 6.80 -29.67
C ASN A 8 -20.31 8.07 -29.50
N SER A 9 -20.29 8.98 -30.47
CA SER A 9 -21.13 10.19 -30.47
C SER A 9 -22.62 9.85 -30.56
N PHE A 10 -22.99 8.89 -31.39
CA PHE A 10 -24.37 8.36 -31.47
C PHE A 10 -24.82 7.74 -30.14
N LEU A 11 -23.99 6.91 -29.52
CA LEU A 11 -24.28 6.31 -28.21
C LEU A 11 -24.45 7.36 -27.12
N LEU A 12 -23.58 8.38 -27.09
CA LEU A 12 -23.70 9.53 -26.18
C LEU A 12 -25.02 10.28 -26.40
N ASN A 13 -25.42 10.50 -27.65
CA ASN A 13 -26.68 11.18 -27.99
C ASN A 13 -27.93 10.38 -27.57
N ILE A 14 -27.83 9.06 -27.46
CA ILE A 14 -28.90 8.18 -26.96
C ILE A 14 -28.89 8.09 -25.42
N GLY A 15 -27.95 8.78 -24.76
CA GLY A 15 -27.82 8.79 -23.31
C GLY A 15 -27.02 7.63 -22.73
N VAL A 16 -26.29 6.89 -23.59
CA VAL A 16 -25.31 5.90 -23.11
C VAL A 16 -24.13 6.67 -22.55
N LEU A 17 -23.92 6.56 -21.23
CA LEU A 17 -22.82 7.23 -20.55
C LEU A 17 -21.47 6.76 -21.13
N SER A 18 -20.59 7.72 -21.44
CA SER A 18 -19.22 7.45 -21.90
C SER A 18 -18.39 6.69 -20.87
N TYR A 19 -18.76 6.79 -19.59
CA TYR A 19 -18.10 6.12 -18.48
C TYR A 19 -19.14 5.47 -17.55
N PRO A 20 -18.84 4.27 -17.02
CA PRO A 20 -19.71 3.64 -16.05
C PRO A 20 -19.80 4.50 -14.78
N SER A 21 -20.99 4.57 -14.18
CA SER A 21 -21.17 5.20 -12.88
C SER A 21 -20.40 4.43 -11.79
N ALA A 22 -20.14 5.08 -10.65
CA ALA A 22 -19.46 4.44 -9.53
C ALA A 22 -20.22 3.21 -9.00
N GLU A 23 -21.55 3.25 -9.03
CA GLU A 23 -22.43 2.12 -8.66
C GLU A 23 -22.27 0.95 -9.61
N ASN A 24 -22.32 1.21 -10.92
CA ASN A 24 -22.13 0.17 -11.92
C ASN A 24 -20.75 -0.49 -11.77
N LEU A 25 -19.71 0.30 -11.50
CA LEU A 25 -18.37 -0.23 -11.22
C LEU A 25 -18.34 -1.06 -9.94
N ALA A 26 -18.95 -0.58 -8.85
CA ALA A 26 -19.02 -1.31 -7.60
C ALA A 26 -19.76 -2.65 -7.75
N ASP A 27 -20.87 -2.68 -8.49
CA ASP A 27 -21.63 -3.90 -8.77
C ASP A 27 -20.81 -4.89 -9.60
N LEU A 28 -20.08 -4.40 -10.62
CA LEU A 28 -19.16 -5.23 -11.41
C LEU A 28 -18.06 -5.85 -10.54
N LEU A 29 -17.43 -5.04 -9.69
CA LEU A 29 -16.31 -5.45 -8.86
C LEU A 29 -16.75 -6.35 -7.69
N ILE A 30 -17.91 -6.13 -7.09
CA ILE A 30 -18.37 -6.90 -5.92
C ILE A 30 -19.10 -8.17 -6.34
N GLU A 31 -20.07 -8.05 -7.25
CA GLU A 31 -21.03 -9.12 -7.54
C GLU A 31 -20.57 -10.00 -8.71
N ARG A 32 -19.99 -9.40 -9.75
CA ARG A 32 -19.63 -10.13 -10.97
C ARG A 32 -18.20 -10.64 -11.00
N GLN A 33 -17.33 -10.22 -10.08
CA GLN A 33 -15.94 -10.67 -10.01
C GLN A 33 -15.76 -12.20 -10.03
N ALA A 34 -16.58 -12.95 -9.28
CA ALA A 34 -16.45 -14.40 -9.20
C ALA A 34 -16.71 -15.05 -10.56
N SER A 35 -17.76 -14.59 -11.26
CA SER A 35 -18.09 -15.06 -12.61
C SER A 35 -17.03 -14.68 -13.64
N PHE A 36 -16.42 -13.48 -13.50
CA PHE A 36 -15.36 -13.00 -14.37
C PHE A 36 -14.10 -13.86 -14.29
N PHE A 37 -13.69 -14.27 -13.09
CA PHE A 37 -12.55 -15.15 -12.90
C PHE A 37 -12.88 -16.65 -13.07
N ALA A 38 -14.13 -17.09 -12.87
CA ALA A 38 -14.54 -18.50 -13.03
C ALA A 38 -14.43 -19.04 -14.47
N GLN A 39 -14.45 -18.16 -15.47
CA GLN A 39 -14.29 -18.53 -16.88
C GLN A 39 -12.84 -18.89 -17.27
N ILE A 40 -11.90 -18.91 -16.32
CA ILE A 40 -10.51 -19.35 -16.53
C ILE A 40 -10.49 -20.88 -16.33
N LYS A 41 -11.06 -21.64 -17.26
CA LYS A 41 -10.96 -23.11 -17.26
C LYS A 41 -9.76 -23.62 -18.05
N ASP A 42 -9.30 -22.84 -19.04
CA ASP A 42 -8.09 -23.12 -19.80
C ASP A 42 -6.98 -22.19 -19.30
N ASN A 43 -6.03 -22.74 -18.54
CA ASN A 43 -4.89 -22.07 -17.90
C ASN A 43 -3.87 -21.56 -18.93
N THR A 44 -4.25 -20.67 -19.85
CA THR A 44 -3.26 -19.86 -20.56
C THR A 44 -2.92 -18.65 -19.71
N ASN A 45 -1.65 -18.53 -19.31
CA ASN A 45 -1.14 -17.39 -18.53
C ASN A 45 -1.51 -16.04 -19.17
N ASP A 46 -1.62 -16.00 -20.50
CA ASP A 46 -2.03 -14.83 -21.27
C ASP A 46 -3.46 -14.37 -20.93
N MET A 47 -4.42 -15.28 -20.80
CA MET A 47 -5.82 -14.93 -20.48
C MET A 47 -5.94 -14.36 -19.07
N ILE A 48 -5.17 -14.91 -18.11
CA ILE A 48 -5.12 -14.40 -16.73
C ILE A 48 -4.60 -12.96 -16.73
N SER A 49 -3.48 -12.70 -17.43
CA SER A 49 -2.90 -11.36 -17.49
C SER A 49 -3.85 -10.33 -18.14
N ILE A 50 -4.58 -10.72 -19.18
CA ILE A 50 -5.60 -9.87 -19.81
C ILE A 50 -6.72 -9.54 -18.82
N LYS A 51 -7.23 -10.55 -18.10
CA LYS A 51 -8.30 -10.35 -17.11
C LYS A 51 -7.86 -9.47 -15.95
N LEU A 52 -6.65 -9.68 -15.43
CA LEU A 52 -6.06 -8.81 -14.42
C LEU A 52 -5.96 -7.38 -14.92
N ARG A 53 -5.48 -7.15 -16.14
CA ARG A 53 -5.40 -5.80 -16.74
C ARG A 53 -6.78 -5.14 -16.85
N VAL A 54 -7.80 -5.87 -17.30
CA VAL A 54 -9.17 -5.35 -17.39
C VAL A 54 -9.71 -4.99 -16.00
N TYR A 55 -9.49 -5.86 -15.02
CA TYR A 55 -9.91 -5.63 -13.64
C TYR A 55 -9.21 -4.40 -13.03
N THR A 56 -7.90 -4.28 -13.20
CA THR A 56 -7.12 -3.12 -12.77
C THR A 56 -7.62 -1.83 -13.43
N ASN A 57 -7.98 -1.86 -14.73
CA ASN A 57 -8.55 -0.70 -15.39
C ASN A 57 -9.91 -0.26 -14.78
N CYS A 58 -10.76 -1.21 -14.36
CA CYS A 58 -11.99 -0.87 -13.64
C CYS A 58 -11.69 -0.22 -12.28
N LEU A 59 -10.68 -0.71 -11.57
CA LEU A 59 -10.23 -0.12 -10.31
C LEU A 59 -9.69 1.30 -10.51
N LYS A 60 -8.91 1.55 -11.56
CA LYS A 60 -8.43 2.90 -11.93
C LYS A 60 -9.57 3.86 -12.22
N GLN A 61 -10.60 3.42 -12.94
CA GLN A 61 -11.77 4.25 -13.19
C GLN A 61 -12.49 4.61 -11.88
N LEU A 62 -12.61 3.64 -10.96
CA LEU A 62 -13.18 3.89 -9.64
C LEU A 62 -12.31 4.90 -8.84
N ALA A 63 -10.99 4.79 -8.91
CA ALA A 63 -10.04 5.73 -8.29
C ALA A 63 -10.13 7.14 -8.91
N ALA A 64 -10.29 7.24 -10.22
CA ALA A 64 -10.50 8.52 -10.89
C ALA A 64 -11.80 9.18 -10.41
N ILE A 65 -12.89 8.41 -10.31
CA ILE A 65 -14.18 8.89 -9.80
C ILE A 65 -14.07 9.32 -8.33
N SER A 66 -13.30 8.60 -7.49
CA SER A 66 -13.10 8.97 -6.08
C SER A 66 -12.35 10.29 -5.91
N ASN A 67 -11.40 10.57 -6.80
CA ASN A 67 -10.63 11.81 -6.76
C ASN A 67 -11.45 13.03 -7.22
N ILE A 68 -12.38 12.83 -8.16
CA ILE A 68 -13.21 13.92 -8.73
C ILE A 68 -14.46 14.17 -7.88
N THR A 69 -15.07 13.10 -7.36
CA THR A 69 -16.40 13.18 -6.73
C THR A 69 -16.41 12.58 -5.33
N LYS A 70 -17.16 13.21 -4.42
CA LYS A 70 -17.45 12.63 -3.10
C LYS A 70 -18.51 11.52 -3.14
N TYR A 71 -18.94 11.10 -4.32
CA TYR A 71 -20.03 10.16 -4.52
C TYR A 71 -19.77 8.80 -3.84
N LEU A 72 -18.49 8.38 -3.82
CA LEU A 72 -18.06 7.15 -3.17
C LEU A 72 -18.11 7.20 -1.63
N ASN A 73 -18.32 8.38 -1.05
CA ASN A 73 -18.51 8.55 0.39
C ASN A 73 -19.98 8.56 0.81
N VAL A 74 -20.91 8.41 -0.15
CA VAL A 74 -22.35 8.36 0.12
C VAL A 74 -22.73 6.96 0.60
N GLU A 75 -23.45 6.88 1.70
CA GLU A 75 -24.11 5.63 2.12
C GLU A 75 -25.33 5.38 1.23
N PRO A 76 -25.58 4.15 0.74
CA PRO A 76 -25.06 2.84 1.20
C PRO A 76 -23.84 2.31 0.44
N LEU A 77 -23.37 3.01 -0.59
CA LEU A 77 -22.31 2.54 -1.48
C LEU A 77 -20.98 2.37 -0.74
N ARG A 78 -20.65 3.32 0.13
CA ARG A 78 -19.44 3.26 0.98
C ARG A 78 -19.41 2.00 1.84
N SER A 79 -20.49 1.70 2.56
CA SER A 79 -20.60 0.48 3.36
C SER A 79 -20.41 -0.81 2.55
N ARG A 80 -20.91 -0.86 1.31
CA ARG A 80 -20.70 -2.03 0.43
C ARG A 80 -19.23 -2.22 0.09
N LEU A 81 -18.54 -1.14 -0.29
CA LEU A 81 -17.12 -1.17 -0.64
C LEU A 81 -16.22 -1.50 0.57
N ILE A 82 -16.56 -1.06 1.77
CA ILE A 82 -15.76 -1.41 2.96
C ILE A 82 -15.91 -2.90 3.31
N ASN A 83 -17.13 -3.43 3.25
CA ASN A 83 -17.42 -4.74 3.84
C ASN A 83 -17.25 -5.94 2.88
N LYS A 84 -17.20 -5.69 1.57
CA LYS A 84 -17.10 -6.72 0.54
C LYS A 84 -15.69 -6.82 -0.04
N PRO A 85 -15.25 -8.00 -0.48
CA PRO A 85 -13.99 -8.14 -1.20
C PRO A 85 -14.17 -7.61 -2.63
N TRP A 86 -13.28 -6.71 -3.06
CA TRP A 86 -13.28 -6.15 -4.42
C TRP A 86 -11.89 -5.62 -4.81
N CYS A 87 -11.06 -5.30 -3.83
CA CYS A 87 -9.70 -4.86 -4.05
C CYS A 87 -8.86 -6.02 -4.61
N LEU A 88 -8.16 -5.75 -5.70
CA LEU A 88 -7.09 -6.63 -6.16
C LEU A 88 -5.89 -6.47 -5.23
N ALA A 89 -5.36 -7.58 -4.74
CA ALA A 89 -4.14 -7.64 -3.95
C ALA A 89 -3.18 -8.68 -4.54
N TYR A 90 -1.89 -8.55 -4.24
CA TYR A 90 -0.91 -9.57 -4.56
C TYR A 90 -0.14 -10.00 -3.32
N GLN A 91 0.34 -11.24 -3.33
CA GLN A 91 1.25 -11.76 -2.33
C GLN A 91 2.47 -12.34 -3.03
N ILE A 92 3.66 -12.05 -2.49
CA ILE A 92 4.91 -12.60 -3.02
C ILE A 92 5.14 -13.97 -2.40
N ILE A 93 5.22 -15.01 -3.24
CA ILE A 93 5.53 -16.37 -2.83
C ILE A 93 6.83 -16.79 -3.50
N GLU A 94 7.74 -17.33 -2.68
CA GLU A 94 8.97 -17.95 -3.19
C GLU A 94 8.68 -19.40 -3.55
N ARG A 95 8.93 -19.75 -4.82
CA ARG A 95 8.92 -21.14 -5.27
C ARG A 95 10.23 -21.84 -4.87
N SER A 96 10.19 -23.17 -4.83
CA SER A 96 11.33 -24.05 -4.52
C SER A 96 12.60 -23.77 -5.34
N ASN A 97 12.44 -23.15 -6.51
CA ASN A 97 13.52 -22.83 -7.45
C ASN A 97 14.16 -21.46 -7.16
N GLY A 98 13.79 -20.78 -6.08
CA GLY A 98 14.25 -19.43 -5.74
C GLY A 98 13.56 -18.29 -6.50
N ASN A 99 12.68 -18.61 -7.45
CA ASN A 99 11.90 -17.60 -8.17
C ASN A 99 10.76 -17.06 -7.29
N LYS A 100 10.68 -15.73 -7.21
CA LYS A 100 9.58 -15.00 -6.59
C LYS A 100 8.45 -14.83 -7.60
N GLU A 101 7.26 -15.25 -7.23
CA GLU A 101 6.04 -15.09 -8.03
C GLU A 101 5.01 -14.27 -7.25
N ARG A 102 4.28 -13.41 -7.97
CA ARG A 102 3.16 -12.66 -7.43
C ARG A 102 1.88 -13.45 -7.65
N ILE A 103 1.24 -13.89 -6.56
CA ILE A 103 -0.09 -14.50 -6.63
C ILE A 103 -1.13 -13.42 -6.36
N PHE A 104 -2.05 -13.25 -7.30
CA PHE A 104 -3.12 -12.27 -7.21
C PHE A 104 -4.36 -12.87 -6.53
N LYS A 105 -4.99 -12.10 -5.66
CA LYS A 105 -6.22 -12.47 -4.96
C LYS A 105 -7.10 -11.23 -4.79
N ILE A 106 -8.42 -11.44 -4.77
CA ILE A 106 -9.37 -10.39 -4.39
C ILE A 106 -9.61 -10.45 -2.89
N ALA A 107 -9.43 -9.32 -2.22
CA ALA A 107 -9.58 -9.18 -0.78
C ALA A 107 -10.40 -7.94 -0.42
N LYS A 108 -10.73 -7.81 0.87
CA LYS A 108 -11.35 -6.59 1.41
C LYS A 108 -10.27 -5.51 1.57
N PRO A 109 -10.63 -4.22 1.50
CA PRO A 109 -9.68 -3.13 1.73
C PRO A 109 -8.90 -3.27 3.05
N ILE A 110 -9.58 -3.65 4.14
CA ILE A 110 -8.99 -3.78 5.48
C ILE A 110 -7.94 -4.89 5.61
N ASP A 111 -7.98 -5.89 4.72
CA ASP A 111 -7.06 -7.04 4.74
C ASP A 111 -5.80 -6.78 3.89
N ILE A 112 -5.70 -5.59 3.26
CA ILE A 112 -4.63 -5.22 2.33
C ILE A 112 -3.75 -4.16 2.97
N TYR A 113 -2.44 -4.35 2.81
CA TYR A 113 -1.43 -3.39 3.20
C TYR A 113 -0.93 -2.59 2.00
N LEU A 114 -0.65 -1.31 2.25
CA LEU A 114 0.00 -0.42 1.29
C LEU A 114 1.50 -0.54 1.49
N ASP A 115 2.23 -0.88 0.42
CA ASP A 115 3.67 -1.09 0.47
C ASP A 115 4.41 0.25 0.40
N ASP A 116 4.94 0.68 1.54
CA ASP A 116 5.92 1.77 1.68
C ASP A 116 7.32 1.26 2.07
N ASP A 117 7.44 -0.04 2.34
CA ASP A 117 8.66 -0.65 2.86
C ASP A 117 8.87 -2.03 2.23
N HIS A 118 9.52 -2.02 1.08
CA HIS A 118 9.78 -3.23 0.29
C HIS A 118 10.52 -4.31 1.07
N GLN A 119 11.39 -3.93 2.04
CA GLN A 119 12.10 -4.91 2.84
C GLN A 119 11.13 -5.65 3.76
N SER A 120 10.29 -4.90 4.49
CA SER A 120 9.24 -5.50 5.32
C SER A 120 8.23 -6.29 4.49
N ALA A 121 7.91 -5.86 3.28
CA ALA A 121 7.03 -6.60 2.36
C ALA A 121 7.65 -7.94 1.93
N ILE A 122 8.96 -7.99 1.68
CA ILE A 122 9.69 -9.23 1.36
C ILE A 122 9.73 -10.18 2.55
N ASP A 123 10.01 -9.65 3.74
CA ASP A 123 10.22 -10.45 4.95
C ASP A 123 8.90 -11.03 5.49
N LEU A 124 7.83 -10.24 5.49
CA LEU A 124 6.54 -10.62 6.06
C LEU A 124 5.57 -11.22 5.03
N ARG A 125 5.78 -10.93 3.74
CA ARG A 125 4.92 -11.34 2.62
C ARG A 125 3.43 -11.08 2.87
N PRO A 126 3.03 -9.86 3.25
CA PRO A 126 1.62 -9.53 3.46
C PRO A 126 0.87 -9.50 2.11
N LEU A 127 -0.46 -9.38 2.17
CA LEU A 127 -1.27 -9.04 1.00
C LEU A 127 -1.09 -7.55 0.71
N CYS A 128 -0.43 -7.24 -0.41
CA CYS A 128 -0.13 -5.86 -0.81
C CYS A 128 -1.07 -5.38 -1.91
N ALA A 129 -1.33 -4.07 -1.92
CA ALA A 129 -1.97 -3.39 -3.05
C ALA A 129 -1.06 -3.38 -4.29
N PRO A 130 -1.60 -3.39 -5.52
CA PRO A 130 -0.82 -3.19 -6.74
C PRO A 130 -0.02 -1.89 -6.72
N ASP A 131 1.13 -1.89 -7.42
CA ASP A 131 2.09 -0.78 -7.47
C ASP A 131 1.57 0.39 -8.35
N GLU A 132 0.39 0.94 -8.02
CA GLU A 132 -0.27 2.01 -8.76
C GLU A 132 -0.76 3.12 -7.81
N PRO A 133 -0.30 4.37 -7.98
CA PRO A 133 -0.52 5.43 -6.99
C PRO A 133 -2.00 5.83 -6.85
N GLU A 134 -2.79 5.70 -7.92
CA GLU A 134 -4.23 5.94 -7.90
C GLU A 134 -4.96 4.91 -7.01
N LEU A 135 -4.53 3.65 -7.08
CA LEU A 135 -5.11 2.56 -6.30
C LEU A 135 -4.70 2.64 -4.83
N THR A 136 -3.46 3.04 -4.54
CA THR A 136 -2.99 3.25 -3.17
C THR A 136 -3.91 4.21 -2.41
N LYS A 137 -4.20 5.37 -3.01
CA LYS A 137 -5.11 6.38 -2.41
C LYS A 137 -6.54 5.86 -2.26
N LEU A 138 -7.03 5.14 -3.27
CA LEU A 138 -8.36 4.56 -3.23
C LEU A 138 -8.48 3.53 -2.09
N TYR A 139 -7.47 2.68 -1.93
CA TYR A 139 -7.47 1.62 -0.92
C TYR A 139 -7.34 2.19 0.49
N GLU A 140 -6.50 3.22 0.67
CA GLU A 140 -6.39 4.01 1.89
C GLU A 140 -7.76 4.61 2.31
N LEU A 141 -8.51 5.19 1.35
CA LEU A 141 -9.83 5.79 1.59
C LEU A 141 -10.86 4.80 2.17
N PHE A 142 -10.71 3.51 1.84
CA PHE A 142 -11.60 2.43 2.27
C PHE A 142 -11.04 1.59 3.42
N GLY A 143 -9.86 1.93 3.97
CA GLY A 143 -9.35 1.40 5.23
C GLY A 143 -8.13 0.49 5.13
N SER A 144 -7.46 0.42 3.98
CA SER A 144 -6.12 -0.21 3.90
C SER A 144 -5.11 0.57 4.73
N LYS A 145 -4.14 -0.13 5.32
CA LYS A 145 -3.13 0.46 6.21
C LYS A 145 -1.75 0.43 5.58
N TRP A 146 -0.92 1.40 5.90
CA TRP A 146 0.49 1.38 5.52
C TRP A 146 1.24 0.28 6.28
N LEU A 147 2.18 -0.37 5.59
CA LEU A 147 2.92 -1.49 6.15
C LEU A 147 3.81 -1.03 7.30
N SER A 148 4.50 0.11 7.17
CA SER A 148 5.34 0.67 8.23
C SER A 148 4.58 0.94 9.55
N GLU A 149 3.33 1.41 9.47
CA GLU A 149 2.49 1.65 10.65
C GLU A 149 2.07 0.35 11.35
N SER A 150 2.03 -0.74 10.60
CA SER A 150 1.56 -2.04 11.07
C SER A 150 2.70 -2.95 11.55
N VAL A 151 3.96 -2.58 11.28
CA VAL A 151 5.13 -3.39 11.58
C VAL A 151 5.97 -2.73 12.67
N LYS A 152 6.08 -3.41 13.81
CA LYS A 152 7.01 -3.01 14.88
C LYS A 152 8.37 -3.63 14.66
N ARG A 153 9.37 -2.81 14.30
CA ARG A 153 10.77 -3.23 14.24
C ARG A 153 11.38 -3.21 15.64
N THR A 154 11.89 -4.36 16.09
CA THR A 154 12.68 -4.47 17.31
C THR A 154 14.09 -4.90 16.97
N LEU A 155 15.07 -4.02 17.23
CA LEU A 155 16.47 -4.35 17.10
C LEU A 155 16.90 -5.13 18.34
N ILE A 156 17.16 -6.43 18.15
CA ILE A 156 17.73 -7.28 19.20
C ILE A 156 19.20 -7.47 18.86
N HIS A 157 20.08 -6.80 19.59
CA HIS A 157 21.51 -7.02 19.46
C HIS A 157 21.84 -8.47 19.84
N ARG A 158 22.28 -9.25 18.87
CA ARG A 158 22.74 -10.63 19.09
C ARG A 158 24.25 -10.61 19.28
N GLY A 159 24.71 -10.89 20.50
CA GLY A 159 26.12 -11.02 20.84
C GLY A 159 26.47 -10.48 22.23
N LYS A 160 27.67 -10.77 22.71
CA LYS A 160 28.25 -10.04 23.85
C LYS A 160 28.79 -8.71 23.33
N PHE A 161 28.40 -7.60 23.97
CA PHE A 161 29.00 -6.30 23.70
C PHE A 161 30.51 -6.40 23.90
N PHE A 162 31.27 -6.17 22.84
CA PHE A 162 32.73 -6.08 22.91
C PHE A 162 33.13 -4.62 22.75
N VAL A 163 33.51 -4.00 23.87
CA VAL A 163 34.01 -2.62 23.88
C VAL A 163 35.43 -2.64 23.33
N THR A 164 35.59 -2.19 22.08
CA THR A 164 36.89 -1.96 21.47
C THR A 164 37.41 -0.56 21.83
N ASP A 165 38.72 -0.35 21.78
CA ASP A 165 39.30 1.00 21.99
C ASP A 165 38.75 2.02 20.98
N ARG A 166 38.41 1.57 19.77
CA ARG A 166 37.73 2.41 18.77
C ARG A 166 36.33 2.81 19.20
N SER A 167 35.57 1.91 19.83
CA SER A 167 34.24 2.24 20.36
C SER A 167 34.31 3.18 21.57
N LYS A 168 35.33 3.06 22.43
CA LYS A 168 35.58 4.02 23.51
C LYS A 168 35.92 5.40 22.97
N ASN A 169 36.87 5.47 22.04
CA ASN A 169 37.26 6.74 21.41
C ASN A 169 36.07 7.41 20.71
N LEU A 170 35.22 6.65 20.02
CA LEU A 170 33.99 7.17 19.41
C LEU A 170 33.03 7.71 20.48
N HIS A 171 32.82 6.96 21.57
CA HIS A 171 31.93 7.35 22.65
C HIS A 171 32.43 8.64 23.34
N ASP A 172 33.73 8.75 23.58
CA ASP A 172 34.35 9.95 24.14
C ASP A 172 34.22 11.14 23.19
N LEU A 173 34.38 10.92 21.88
CA LEU A 173 34.19 11.96 20.86
C LEU A 173 32.74 12.45 20.80
N ILE A 174 31.77 11.52 20.88
CA ILE A 174 30.34 11.84 20.96
C ILE A 174 30.05 12.63 22.23
N ARG A 175 30.58 12.21 23.37
CA ARG A 175 30.42 12.89 24.66
C ARG A 175 30.99 14.31 24.64
N HIS A 176 32.23 14.46 24.18
CA HIS A 176 32.88 15.77 24.05
C HIS A 176 32.14 16.71 23.07
N ARG A 177 31.54 16.17 22.00
CA ARG A 177 30.78 16.98 21.05
C ARG A 177 29.38 17.33 21.57
N LEU A 178 28.71 16.40 22.26
CA LEU A 178 27.43 16.69 22.93
C LEU A 178 27.62 17.76 24.00
N ASP A 179 28.71 17.69 24.76
CA ASP A 179 29.07 18.72 25.75
C ASP A 179 29.21 20.11 25.12
N MET A 180 29.61 20.22 23.84
CA MET A 180 29.65 21.50 23.11
C MET A 180 28.27 21.96 22.59
N LEU A 181 27.31 21.04 22.42
CA LEU A 181 25.98 21.36 21.90
C LEU A 181 25.03 21.86 23.00
N PHE A 182 25.30 21.54 24.27
CA PHE A 182 24.50 21.96 25.43
C PHE A 182 25.14 23.10 26.22
N VAL A 183 25.70 24.06 25.50
CA VAL A 183 26.29 25.27 26.08
C VAL A 183 25.53 26.48 25.54
N ASN A 184 25.11 27.39 26.42
CA ASN A 184 24.49 28.64 25.99
C ASN A 184 25.54 29.57 25.32
N ASN A 185 25.09 30.66 24.69
CA ASN A 185 25.97 31.64 24.01
C ASN A 185 26.98 32.34 24.94
N ARG A 186 26.96 32.06 26.25
CA ARG A 186 27.89 32.59 27.27
C ARG A 186 28.88 31.55 27.77
N GLY A 187 28.85 30.31 27.26
CA GLY A 187 29.77 29.25 27.68
C GLY A 187 29.30 28.45 28.89
N GLU A 188 28.06 28.63 29.36
CA GLU A 188 27.53 27.93 30.53
C GLU A 188 26.78 26.67 30.11
N ARG A 189 26.99 25.56 30.85
CA ARG A 189 26.28 24.30 30.64
C ARG A 189 24.81 24.43 31.00
N LEU A 190 23.94 23.87 30.16
CA LEU A 190 22.53 23.71 30.48
C LEU A 190 22.38 22.46 31.37
N ASP A 191 22.54 22.63 32.69
CA ASP A 191 22.63 21.53 33.68
C ASP A 191 21.32 20.74 33.93
N ASN A 192 20.30 20.85 33.07
CA ASN A 192 19.06 20.10 33.22
C ASN A 192 18.64 19.42 31.91
N ILE A 193 19.25 18.28 31.64
CA ILE A 193 18.58 17.21 30.91
C ILE A 193 18.61 16.01 31.86
N ASP A 194 17.47 15.78 32.52
CA ASP A 194 17.25 14.70 33.48
C ASP A 194 17.91 13.38 33.02
N GLU A 195 18.65 12.74 33.92
CA GLU A 195 19.37 11.46 33.75
C GLU A 195 18.47 10.26 33.34
N LYS A 196 17.21 10.49 32.96
CA LYS A 196 16.26 9.50 32.44
C LYS A 196 16.07 9.51 30.94
N SER A 197 16.69 10.43 30.19
CA SER A 197 16.73 10.30 28.74
C SER A 197 17.79 9.28 28.34
N ASN A 198 17.36 8.02 28.15
CA ASN A 198 18.07 7.08 27.28
C ASN A 198 18.26 7.76 25.92
N ILE A 199 19.45 8.30 25.68
CA ILE A 199 19.84 8.83 24.38
C ILE A 199 20.06 7.62 23.48
N TYR A 200 19.02 7.24 22.74
CA TYR A 200 19.14 6.36 21.59
C TYR A 200 19.65 7.20 20.42
N LEU A 201 20.93 7.02 20.08
CA LEU A 201 21.46 7.45 18.78
C LEU A 201 21.00 6.41 17.75
N TYR A 202 20.12 6.84 16.84
CA TYR A 202 19.78 6.12 15.61
C TYR A 202 20.88 6.28 14.58
#